data_AF-A0A502EA57-F1
#
_entry.id   AF-A0A502EA57-F1
#
_cell.length_a   1.000
_cell.length_b   1.000
_cell.length_c   1.000
_cell.angle_alpha   90.00
_cell.angle_beta   90.00
_cell.angle_gamma   90.00
#
_symmetry.space_group_name_H-M   'P 1'
#
loop_
_entity.id
_entity.type
_entity.pdbx_description
1 polymer ?
#
loop_
_entity_poly.entity_id
_entity_poly.type
_entity_poly.pdbx_seq_one_letter_code
_entity_poly.pdbx_strand_id
1 'polypeptide(L)'
;MIADTSDIQQLSVAQRRHADDLSSVAADLTAATAAGDAFGPVGAEFLAALNRALTQEAHQAQQLAERLSLARSTAGTAADAYRSAESSAGQSISLLTS
;
A
#
# COMPACT_ATOMS: atom_id res chain seq x y z
N MET A 1 24.63 -9.22 -6.79
CA MET A 1 23.16 -9.03 -6.76
C MET A 1 22.73 -8.02 -5.67
N ILE A 2 23.53 -6.98 -5.38
CA ILE A 2 23.21 -5.95 -4.36
C ILE A 2 22.27 -4.87 -4.94
N ALA A 3 22.38 -4.61 -6.25
CA ALA A 3 21.52 -3.67 -6.96
C ALA A 3 20.03 -4.06 -6.86
N ASP A 4 19.70 -5.34 -7.08
CA ASP A 4 18.31 -5.83 -6.96
C ASP A 4 17.76 -5.65 -5.54
N THR A 5 18.58 -5.82 -4.50
CA THR A 5 18.11 -5.68 -3.12
C THR A 5 17.92 -4.21 -2.71
N SER A 6 18.77 -3.30 -3.19
CA SER A 6 18.56 -1.85 -2.97
C SER A 6 17.34 -1.33 -3.70
N ASP A 7 17.08 -1.83 -4.92
CA ASP A 7 15.92 -1.42 -5.72
C ASP A 7 14.61 -1.94 -5.11
N ILE A 8 14.59 -3.18 -4.59
CA ILE A 8 13.45 -3.73 -3.83
C ILE A 8 13.18 -2.92 -2.56
N GLN A 9 14.23 -2.47 -1.86
CA GLN A 9 14.06 -1.63 -0.66
C GLN A 9 13.50 -0.24 -1.00
N GLN A 10 14.00 0.41 -2.06
CA GLN A 10 13.48 1.71 -2.51
C GLN A 10 12.03 1.61 -2.95
N LEU A 11 11.68 0.57 -3.72
CA LEU A 11 10.30 0.30 -4.13
C LEU A 11 9.39 0.06 -2.92
N SER A 12 9.87 -0.69 -1.92
CA SER A 12 9.13 -0.95 -0.67
C SER A 12 8.86 0.32 0.14
N VAL A 13 9.81 1.27 0.16
CA VAL A 13 9.64 2.56 0.82
C VAL A 13 8.63 3.43 0.07
N ALA A 14 8.70 3.46 -1.26
CA ALA A 14 7.74 4.19 -2.10
C ALA A 14 6.31 3.64 -1.93
N GLN A 15 6.15 2.31 -1.96
CA GLN A 15 4.86 1.65 -1.73
C GLN A 15 4.27 1.94 -0.35
N ARG A 16 5.11 2.04 0.69
CA ARG A 16 4.64 2.45 2.04
C ARG A 16 4.08 3.86 2.01
N ARG A 17 4.81 4.82 1.44
CA ARG A 17 4.35 6.22 1.35
C ARG A 17 3.03 6.32 0.59
N HIS A 18 2.90 5.62 -0.53
CA HIS A 18 1.65 5.61 -1.29
C HIS A 18 0.48 4.99 -0.51
N ALA A 19 0.72 3.95 0.30
CA ALA A 19 -0.31 3.39 1.16
C ALA A 19 -0.74 4.37 2.27
N ASP A 20 0.23 5.06 2.88
CA ASP A 20 -0.04 6.07 3.91
C ASP A 20 -0.81 7.27 3.32
N ASP A 21 -0.40 7.75 2.14
CA ASP A 21 -1.08 8.84 1.41
C ASP A 21 -2.53 8.47 1.07
N LEU A 22 -2.76 7.24 0.56
CA LEU A 22 -4.10 6.74 0.25
C LEU A 22 -4.96 6.61 1.52
N SER A 23 -4.38 6.19 2.64
CA SER A 23 -5.10 6.12 3.91
C SER A 23 -5.48 7.50 4.44
N SER A 24 -4.61 8.50 4.25
CA SER A 24 -4.92 9.89 4.61
C SER A 24 -6.06 10.43 3.75
N VAL A 25 -6.00 10.22 2.44
CA VAL A 25 -7.06 10.63 1.51
C VAL A 25 -8.40 9.97 1.87
N ALA A 26 -8.39 8.67 2.21
CA ALA A 26 -9.61 7.98 2.64
C ALA A 26 -10.21 8.58 3.94
N ALA A 27 -9.36 8.97 4.89
CA ALA A 27 -9.79 9.65 6.11
C ALA A 27 -10.38 11.04 5.81
N ASP A 28 -9.73 11.81 4.93
CA ASP A 28 -10.19 13.14 4.52
C ASP A 28 -11.55 13.06 3.80
N LEU A 29 -11.73 12.10 2.90
CA LEU A 29 -13.00 11.87 2.19
C LEU A 29 -14.13 11.46 3.15
N THR A 30 -13.80 10.66 4.17
CA THR A 30 -14.76 10.27 5.23
C THR A 30 -15.14 11.48 6.09
N ALA A 31 -14.17 12.34 6.42
CA ALA A 31 -14.40 13.55 7.20
C ALA A 31 -15.17 14.63 6.43
N ALA A 32 -15.04 14.68 5.10
CA ALA A 32 -15.68 15.67 4.23
C ALA A 32 -17.20 15.50 4.06
N THR A 33 -17.82 14.53 4.74
CA THR A 33 -19.26 14.24 4.67
C THR A 33 -20.09 15.52 4.76
N ALA A 34 -20.83 15.84 3.69
CA ALA A 34 -21.51 17.11 3.59
C ALA A 34 -22.83 17.11 4.39
N ALA A 35 -23.03 18.15 5.22
CA ALA A 35 -24.20 18.29 6.09
C ALA A 35 -25.47 18.67 5.31
N GLY A 36 -26.59 18.00 5.63
CA GLY A 36 -27.79 17.89 4.79
C GLY A 36 -28.77 19.07 4.78
N ASP A 37 -28.60 20.06 5.66
CA ASP A 37 -29.76 20.87 6.05
C ASP A 37 -30.07 22.06 5.13
N ALA A 38 -29.22 22.35 4.13
CA ALA A 38 -29.29 23.59 3.35
C ALA A 38 -29.93 23.48 1.95
N PHE A 39 -30.13 22.28 1.39
CA PHE A 39 -30.33 22.14 -0.07
C PHE A 39 -31.69 21.57 -0.51
N GLY A 40 -32.65 21.38 0.41
CA GLY A 40 -33.97 20.83 0.08
C GLY A 40 -33.92 19.39 -0.45
N PRO A 41 -35.04 18.82 -0.93
CA PRO A 41 -35.14 17.40 -1.26
C PRO A 41 -34.24 16.96 -2.43
N VAL A 42 -34.08 17.80 -3.45
CA VAL A 42 -33.17 17.51 -4.58
C VAL A 42 -31.71 17.55 -4.10
N GLY A 43 -31.36 18.54 -3.28
CA GLY A 43 -30.03 18.63 -2.69
C GLY A 43 -29.69 17.48 -1.76
N ALA A 44 -30.67 16.97 -1.01
CA ALA A 44 -30.51 15.79 -0.17
C ALA A 44 -30.14 14.54 -0.99
N GLU A 45 -30.76 14.34 -2.16
CA GLU A 45 -30.41 13.23 -3.06
C GLU A 45 -28.99 13.38 -3.65
N PHE A 46 -28.61 14.60 -4.05
CA PHE A 46 -27.23 14.85 -4.51
C PHE A 46 -26.20 14.65 -3.40
N LEU A 47 -26.50 15.07 -2.17
CA LEU A 47 -25.62 14.86 -1.02
C LEU A 47 -25.54 13.38 -0.65
N ALA A 48 -26.63 12.64 -0.72
CA ALA A 48 -26.63 11.19 -0.53
C ALA A 48 -25.78 10.48 -1.59
N ALA A 49 -25.91 10.88 -2.87
CA ALA A 49 -25.10 10.36 -3.95
C ALA A 49 -23.60 10.70 -3.78
N LEU A 50 -23.29 11.93 -3.38
CA LEU A 50 -21.93 12.39 -3.09
C LEU A 50 -21.32 11.59 -1.92
N ASN A 51 -22.02 11.49 -0.79
CA ASN A 51 -21.54 10.76 0.38
C ASN A 51 -21.33 9.26 0.07
N ARG A 52 -22.20 8.67 -0.78
CA ARG A 52 -22.02 7.30 -1.26
C ARG A 52 -20.78 7.15 -2.14
N ALA A 53 -20.53 8.10 -3.04
CA ALA A 53 -19.32 8.13 -3.86
C ALA A 53 -18.05 8.27 -3.00
N LEU A 54 -18.03 9.21 -2.05
CA LEU A 54 -16.93 9.40 -1.10
C LEU A 54 -16.63 8.11 -0.31
N THR A 55 -17.68 7.45 0.18
CA THR A 55 -17.55 6.17 0.90
C THR A 55 -16.96 5.07 0.01
N GLN A 56 -17.41 4.99 -1.25
CA GLN A 56 -16.93 3.99 -2.20
C GLN A 56 -15.47 4.23 -2.57
N GLU A 57 -15.07 5.48 -2.81
CA GLU A 57 -13.68 5.83 -3.10
C GLU A 57 -12.76 5.59 -1.90
N ALA A 58 -13.19 5.94 -0.69
CA ALA A 58 -12.44 5.66 0.54
C ALA A 58 -12.19 4.15 0.71
N HIS A 59 -13.22 3.32 0.47
CA HIS A 59 -13.08 1.87 0.54
C HIS A 59 -12.13 1.31 -0.54
N GLN A 60 -12.17 1.84 -1.77
CA GLN A 60 -11.23 1.44 -2.83
C GLN A 60 -9.79 1.83 -2.50
N ALA A 61 -9.58 3.03 -1.96
CA ALA A 61 -8.27 3.50 -1.51
C ALA A 61 -7.71 2.60 -0.39
N GLN A 62 -8.53 2.22 0.59
CA GLN A 62 -8.13 1.31 1.65
C GLN A 62 -7.76 -0.08 1.11
N GLN A 63 -8.57 -0.65 0.22
CA GLN A 63 -8.26 -1.94 -0.40
C GLN A 63 -6.93 -1.90 -1.18
N LEU A 64 -6.64 -0.79 -1.87
CA LEU A 64 -5.38 -0.64 -2.58
C LEU A 64 -4.20 -0.55 -1.60
N ALA A 65 -4.33 0.19 -0.51
CA ALA A 65 -3.32 0.29 0.54
C ALA A 65 -3.02 -1.09 1.16
N GLU A 66 -4.04 -1.89 1.45
CA GLU A 66 -3.90 -3.27 1.95
C GLU A 66 -3.16 -4.17 0.95
N ARG A 67 -3.50 -4.09 -0.34
CA ARG A 67 -2.83 -4.86 -1.39
C ARG A 67 -1.36 -4.47 -1.54
N LEU A 68 -1.04 -3.18 -1.45
CA LEU A 68 0.35 -2.69 -1.48
C LEU A 68 1.13 -3.18 -0.25
N SER A 69 0.52 -3.15 0.93
CA SER A 69 1.13 -3.68 2.16
C SER A 69 1.44 -5.17 2.06
N LEU A 70 0.50 -5.96 1.53
CA LEU A 70 0.68 -7.40 1.29
C LEU A 70 1.79 -7.66 0.26
N ALA A 71 1.75 -6.96 -0.88
CA ALA A 71 2.76 -7.10 -1.93
C ALA A 71 4.17 -6.83 -1.38
N ARG A 72 4.31 -5.79 -0.55
CA ARG A 72 5.56 -5.48 0.12
C ARG A 72 6.00 -6.57 1.08
N SER A 73 5.09 -7.09 1.91
CA SER A 73 5.42 -8.18 2.84
C SER A 73 5.95 -9.40 2.07
N THR A 74 5.30 -9.76 0.97
CA THR A 74 5.72 -10.87 0.12
C THR A 74 7.07 -10.62 -0.54
N ALA A 75 7.30 -9.41 -1.08
CA ALA A 75 8.58 -9.04 -1.66
C ALA A 75 9.72 -9.05 -0.64
N GLY A 76 9.46 -8.60 0.59
CA GLY A 76 10.40 -8.67 1.71
C GLY A 76 10.81 -10.12 2.02
N THR A 77 9.83 -11.01 2.19
CA THR A 77 10.08 -12.44 2.41
C THR A 77 10.90 -13.07 1.28
N ALA A 78 10.60 -12.74 0.03
CA ALA A 78 11.35 -13.23 -1.12
C ALA A 78 12.80 -12.74 -1.12
N ALA A 79 13.02 -11.46 -0.84
CA ALA A 79 14.37 -10.87 -0.75
C ALA A 79 15.21 -11.51 0.37
N ASP A 80 14.59 -11.82 1.52
CA ASP A 80 15.27 -12.50 2.62
C ASP A 80 15.62 -13.95 2.27
N ALA A 81 14.75 -14.67 1.57
CA ALA A 81 15.01 -16.01 1.07
C ALA A 81 16.19 -16.02 0.06
N TYR A 82 16.23 -15.06 -0.86
CA TYR A 82 17.36 -14.92 -1.80
C TYR A 82 18.67 -14.63 -1.06
N ARG A 83 18.68 -13.73 -0.08
CA ARG A 83 19.88 -13.41 0.71
C ARG A 83 20.40 -14.63 1.49
N SER A 84 19.49 -15.44 2.05
CA SER A 84 19.83 -16.68 2.74
C SER A 84 20.45 -17.72 1.78
N ALA A 85 19.85 -17.90 0.60
CA ALA A 85 20.36 -18.80 -0.43
C ALA A 85 21.75 -18.38 -0.93
N GLU A 86 21.98 -17.09 -1.18
CA GLU A 86 23.30 -16.56 -1.55
C GLU A 86 24.34 -16.80 -0.45
N SER A 87 24.00 -16.53 0.81
CA SER A 87 24.90 -16.76 1.94
C SER A 87 25.26 -18.25 2.08
N SER A 88 24.29 -19.15 1.93
CA SER A 88 24.53 -20.60 1.99
C SER A 88 25.40 -21.07 0.83
N ALA A 89 25.15 -20.58 -0.39
CA ALA A 89 25.95 -20.93 -1.56
C ALA A 89 27.41 -20.45 -1.40
N GLY A 90 27.61 -19.22 -0.90
CA GLY A 90 28.94 -18.68 -0.61
C GLY A 90 29.71 -19.50 0.42
N GLN A 91 29.05 -19.93 1.51
CA GLN A 91 29.65 -20.81 2.52
C GLN A 91 30.06 -22.17 1.93
N SER A 92 29.19 -22.81 1.14
CA SER A 92 29.48 -24.09 0.50
C SER A 92 30.66 -24.01 -0.46
N ILE A 93 30.77 -22.94 -1.25
CA ILE A 93 31.90 -22.73 -2.17
C ILE A 93 33.19 -22.51 -1.38
N SER A 94 33.16 -21.70 -0.32
CA SER A 94 34.35 -21.44 0.50
C SER A 94 34.88 -22.71 1.17
N LEU A 95 34.00 -23.63 1.55
CA LEU A 95 34.38 -24.94 2.12
C LEU A 95 34.97 -25.91 1.10
N LEU A 96 34.66 -25.75 -0.19
CA LEU A 96 35.20 -26.59 -1.27
C LEU A 96 36.57 -26.11 -1.78
N THR A 97 36.93 -24.85 -1.50
CA THR A 97 38.19 -24.22 -1.94
C THR A 97 39.21 -24.06 -0.82
N SER A 98 38.85 -24.45 0.41
CA SER A 98 39.72 -24.52 1.61
C SER A 98 40.33 -25.91 1.76
#